data_AF-R8Y0I4-F1
#
_entry.id   AF-R8Y0I4-F1
#
_cell.length_a   1.000
_cell.length_b   1.000
_cell.length_c   1.000
_cell.angle_alpha   90.00
_cell.angle_beta   90.00
_cell.angle_gamma   90.00
#
_symmetry.space_group_name_H-M   'P 1'
#
loop_
_entity.id
_entity.type
_entity.pdbx_description
1 polymer ?
#
loop_
_entity_poly.entity_id
_entity_poly.type
_entity_poly.pdbx_seq_one_letter_code
_entity_poly.pdbx_strand_id
1 'polypeptide(L)'
;MNNRNEILKNFREHYNSDRNISLRRLKKILQPLINIRDPEALLLFSMLFSGRESNFRKKLSLKLNEEAANLGFPPAISALAEWYYNNGDFSKCYPLYQQAANMGEPHALYVLSTVYKLGIDGFKKNIERAIEYEERAKKAKKWDFIEGYNDKFILYEPNLDENFDMEVNA
;
A
#
# COMPACT_ATOMS: atom_id res chain seq x y z
N MET A 1 12.18 6.74 -25.71
CA MET A 1 11.45 6.62 -24.43
C MET A 1 12.02 5.41 -23.72
N ASN A 2 12.64 5.59 -22.55
CA ASN A 2 13.18 4.45 -21.81
C ASN A 2 12.00 3.60 -21.32
N ASN A 3 11.99 2.32 -21.68
CA ASN A 3 10.96 1.39 -21.27
C ASN A 3 11.05 1.21 -19.74
N ARG A 4 9.92 1.14 -19.02
CA ARG A 4 9.84 0.94 -17.56
C ARG A 4 10.89 -0.08 -17.09
N ASN A 5 10.99 -1.21 -17.78
CA ASN A 5 11.91 -2.30 -17.45
C ASN A 5 13.40 -1.91 -17.51
N GLU A 6 13.78 -0.99 -18.40
CA GLU A 6 15.15 -0.45 -18.50
C GLU A 6 15.47 0.49 -17.34
N ILE A 7 14.48 1.29 -16.91
CA ILE A 7 14.61 2.17 -15.74
C ILE A 7 14.73 1.32 -14.47
N LEU A 8 13.94 0.23 -14.36
CA LEU A 8 13.98 -0.71 -13.25
C LEU A 8 15.26 -1.54 -13.20
N LYS A 9 15.78 -1.93 -14.36
CA LYS A 9 17.08 -2.61 -14.47
C LYS A 9 18.20 -1.70 -13.95
N ASN A 10 18.26 -0.47 -14.44
CA ASN A 10 19.22 0.53 -13.96
C ASN A 10 19.07 0.80 -12.45
N PHE A 11 17.84 0.87 -11.95
CA PHE A 11 17.55 1.00 -10.53
C PHE A 11 18.16 -0.16 -9.74
N ARG A 12 17.79 -1.41 -10.06
CA ARG A 12 18.26 -2.63 -9.37
C ARG A 12 19.77 -2.77 -9.38
N GLU A 13 20.41 -2.52 -10.51
CA GLU A 13 21.87 -2.63 -10.67
C GLU A 13 22.65 -1.64 -9.80
N HIS A 14 22.08 -0.46 -9.52
CA HIS A 14 22.75 0.59 -8.77
C HIS A 14 22.33 0.66 -7.29
N TYR A 15 21.28 -0.05 -6.87
CA TYR A 15 20.64 0.12 -5.55
C TYR A 15 20.75 -1.10 -4.62
N ASN A 16 21.14 -2.27 -5.11
CA ASN A 16 21.15 -3.52 -4.33
C ASN A 16 22.21 -3.61 -3.20
N SER A 17 22.83 -2.50 -2.78
CA SER A 17 23.94 -2.55 -1.81
C SER A 17 23.99 -1.44 -0.75
N ASP A 18 23.14 -0.41 -0.80
CA ASP A 18 23.29 0.74 0.11
C ASP A 18 21.97 1.14 0.80
N ARG A 19 21.83 0.79 2.08
CA ARG A 19 20.69 1.19 2.93
C ARG A 19 20.70 2.67 3.30
N ASN A 20 21.78 3.40 3.01
CA ASN A 20 22.00 4.79 3.42
C ASN A 20 21.94 5.78 2.25
N ILE A 21 21.13 5.50 1.23
CA ILE A 21 20.95 6.40 0.09
C ILE A 21 20.29 7.70 0.55
N SER A 22 20.98 8.81 0.31
CA SER A 22 20.41 10.13 0.62
C SER A 22 19.09 10.37 -0.13
N LEU A 23 18.13 11.02 0.54
CA LEU A 23 16.83 11.40 -0.04
C LEU A 23 16.96 12.15 -1.37
N ARG A 24 18.03 12.95 -1.53
CA ARG A 24 18.33 13.70 -2.75
C ARG A 24 18.62 12.76 -3.92
N ARG A 25 19.38 11.69 -3.66
CA ARG A 25 19.73 10.67 -4.65
C ARG A 25 18.52 9.80 -5.00
N LEU A 26 17.75 9.39 -4.00
CA LEU A 26 16.49 8.65 -4.20
C LEU A 26 15.50 9.42 -5.08
N LYS A 27 15.30 10.72 -4.82
CA LYS A 27 14.46 11.57 -5.67
C LYS A 27 14.92 11.59 -7.13
N LYS A 28 16.23 11.76 -7.38
CA LYS A 28 16.78 11.79 -8.75
C LYS A 28 16.48 10.49 -9.51
N ILE A 29 16.45 9.38 -8.79
CA ILE A 29 16.37 8.04 -9.36
C ILE A 29 14.92 7.58 -9.56
N LEU A 30 14.01 7.98 -8.68
CA LEU A 30 12.58 7.77 -8.90
C LEU A 30 12.01 8.70 -9.97
N GLN A 31 12.66 9.83 -10.28
CA GLN A 31 12.10 10.86 -11.18
C GLN A 31 11.64 10.32 -12.54
N PRO A 32 12.40 9.46 -13.26
CA PRO A 32 11.93 8.89 -14.52
C PRO A 32 10.71 7.98 -14.36
N LEU A 33 10.63 7.21 -13.26
CA LEU A 33 9.49 6.33 -12.94
C LEU A 33 8.23 7.13 -12.57
N ILE A 34 8.40 8.21 -11.81
CA ILE A 34 7.33 9.16 -11.48
C ILE A 34 6.78 9.80 -12.77
N ASN A 35 7.66 10.18 -13.72
CA ASN A 35 7.23 10.80 -14.97
C ASN A 35 6.38 9.86 -15.85
N ILE A 36 6.56 8.54 -15.72
CA ILE A 36 5.73 7.53 -16.39
C ILE A 36 4.58 7.01 -15.50
N ARG A 37 4.32 7.67 -14.37
CA ARG A 37 3.26 7.34 -13.41
C ARG A 37 3.36 5.90 -12.88
N ASP A 38 4.57 5.42 -12.61
CA ASP A 38 4.76 4.13 -11.97
C ASP A 38 4.25 4.17 -10.52
N PRO A 39 3.27 3.33 -10.14
CA PRO A 39 2.58 3.48 -8.85
C PRO A 39 3.47 3.16 -7.65
N GLU A 40 4.44 2.27 -7.82
CA GLU A 40 5.41 1.94 -6.78
C GLU A 40 6.37 3.11 -6.53
N ALA A 41 6.87 3.74 -7.59
CA ALA A 41 7.69 4.95 -7.47
C ALA A 41 6.91 6.13 -6.88
N LEU A 42 5.62 6.27 -7.22
CA LEU A 42 4.73 7.30 -6.64
C LEU A 42 4.56 7.10 -5.13
N LEU A 43 4.30 5.86 -4.68
CA LEU A 43 4.23 5.53 -3.25
C LEU A 43 5.57 5.79 -2.54
N LEU A 44 6.68 5.32 -3.09
CA LEU A 44 8.00 5.54 -2.51
C LEU A 44 8.33 7.03 -2.39
N PHE A 45 7.94 7.81 -3.39
CA PHE A 45 8.15 9.26 -3.37
C PHE A 45 7.25 9.93 -2.33
N SER A 46 6.02 9.48 -2.13
CA SER A 46 5.10 10.01 -1.12
C SER A 46 5.64 9.82 0.31
N MET A 47 6.31 8.70 0.58
CA MET A 47 6.93 8.38 1.87
C MET A 47 8.10 9.33 2.23
N LEU A 48 8.72 10.01 1.28
CA LEU A 48 9.75 11.03 1.57
C LEU A 48 9.18 12.28 2.25
N PHE A 49 7.86 12.45 2.15
CA PHE A 49 7.13 13.59 2.66
C PHE A 49 6.25 13.25 3.88
N SER A 50 6.00 11.97 4.15
CA SER A 50 5.32 11.54 5.38
C SER A 50 6.19 11.89 6.59
N GLY A 51 5.57 12.39 7.67
CA GLY A 51 6.26 12.82 8.89
C GLY A 51 6.92 14.20 8.86
N ARG A 52 6.86 14.96 7.74
CA ARG A 52 7.35 16.35 7.71
C ARG A 52 6.21 17.34 8.01
N GLU A 53 6.45 18.27 8.93
CA GLU A 53 5.41 19.13 9.52
C GLU A 53 4.72 20.10 8.53
N SER A 54 5.29 20.37 7.35
CA SER A 54 4.68 21.37 6.46
C SER A 54 3.43 20.86 5.74
N ASN A 55 2.34 21.65 5.82
CA ASN A 55 1.05 21.36 5.17
C ASN A 55 1.18 21.06 3.66
N PHE A 56 2.11 21.73 2.98
CA PHE A 56 2.40 21.48 1.56
C PHE A 56 2.86 20.04 1.29
N ARG A 57 3.75 19.50 2.14
CA ARG A 57 4.29 18.15 1.98
C ARG A 57 3.27 17.08 2.30
N LYS A 58 2.42 17.31 3.32
CA LYS A 58 1.28 16.43 3.61
C LYS A 58 0.31 16.33 2.43
N LYS A 59 -0.05 17.46 1.82
CA LYS A 59 -0.92 17.50 0.63
C LYS A 59 -0.30 16.80 -0.58
N LEU A 60 1.01 16.99 -0.80
CA LEU A 60 1.70 16.31 -1.89
C LEU A 60 1.77 14.79 -1.68
N SER A 61 2.07 14.35 -0.44
CA SER A 61 2.08 12.93 -0.07
C SER A 61 0.72 12.28 -0.31
N LEU A 62 -0.37 12.93 0.12
CA LEU A 62 -1.74 12.46 -0.14
C LEU A 62 -2.01 12.31 -1.63
N LYS A 63 -1.72 13.34 -2.44
CA LYS A 63 -1.96 13.31 -3.89
C LYS A 63 -1.23 12.16 -4.59
N LEU A 64 0.02 11.90 -4.19
CA LEU A 64 0.82 10.80 -4.74
C LEU A 64 0.25 9.43 -4.34
N ASN A 65 -0.22 9.28 -3.10
CA ASN A 65 -0.90 8.07 -2.64
C ASN A 65 -2.22 7.85 -3.38
N GLU A 66 -3.04 8.89 -3.56
CA GLU A 66 -4.27 8.82 -4.34
C GLU A 66 -4.00 8.36 -5.77
N GLU A 67 -2.97 8.93 -6.41
CA GLU A 67 -2.60 8.55 -7.77
C GLU A 67 -2.13 7.08 -7.85
N ALA A 68 -1.25 6.65 -6.95
CA ALA A 68 -0.78 5.27 -6.91
C ALA A 68 -1.90 4.27 -6.56
N ALA A 69 -2.82 4.63 -5.67
CA ALA A 69 -3.99 3.84 -5.33
C ALA A 69 -4.96 3.70 -6.52
N ASN A 70 -5.21 4.79 -7.25
CA ASN A 70 -6.04 4.79 -8.46
C ASN A 70 -5.44 3.94 -9.60
N LEU A 71 -4.13 3.72 -9.58
CA LEU A 71 -3.43 2.80 -10.48
C LEU A 71 -3.50 1.33 -10.01
N GLY A 72 -4.22 1.05 -8.92
CA GLY A 72 -4.47 -0.30 -8.42
C GLY A 72 -3.30 -0.91 -7.66
N PHE A 73 -2.40 -0.11 -7.09
CA PHE A 73 -1.27 -0.64 -6.33
C PHE A 73 -1.65 -0.88 -4.86
N PRO A 74 -1.74 -2.15 -4.38
CA PRO A 74 -2.28 -2.44 -3.06
C PRO A 74 -1.58 -1.74 -1.90
N PRO A 75 -0.23 -1.66 -1.85
CA PRO A 75 0.46 -0.90 -0.80
C PRO A 75 0.08 0.58 -0.77
N ALA A 76 -0.21 1.19 -1.92
CA ALA A 76 -0.67 2.59 -1.97
C ALA A 76 -2.13 2.75 -1.52
N ILE A 77 -2.99 1.78 -1.81
CA ILE A 77 -4.36 1.75 -1.30
C ILE A 77 -4.33 1.68 0.23
N SER A 78 -3.50 0.81 0.82
CA SER A 78 -3.29 0.74 2.27
C SER A 78 -2.71 2.03 2.85
N ALA A 79 -1.76 2.67 2.17
CA ALA A 79 -1.19 3.95 2.62
C ALA A 79 -2.22 5.10 2.58
N LEU A 80 -3.14 5.08 1.61
CA LEU A 80 -4.26 6.02 1.57
C LEU A 80 -5.26 5.75 2.70
N ALA A 81 -5.55 4.47 2.99
CA ALA A 81 -6.39 4.08 4.13
C ALA A 81 -5.80 4.57 5.45
N GLU A 82 -4.50 4.36 5.66
CA GLU A 82 -3.77 4.83 6.85
C GLU A 82 -3.81 6.36 6.98
N TRP A 83 -3.74 7.09 5.87
CA TRP A 83 -3.90 8.54 5.88
C TRP A 83 -5.27 8.94 6.42
N TYR A 84 -6.37 8.31 5.95
CA TYR A 84 -7.71 8.59 6.47
C TYR A 84 -7.88 8.16 7.93
N TYR A 85 -7.32 7.02 8.32
CA TYR A 85 -7.30 6.55 9.71
C TYR A 85 -6.70 7.60 10.64
N ASN A 86 -5.52 8.13 10.28
CA ASN A 86 -4.82 9.14 11.07
C ASN A 86 -5.54 10.51 11.14
N ASN A 87 -6.48 10.76 10.23
CA ASN A 87 -7.35 11.93 10.25
C ASN A 87 -8.73 11.64 10.88
N GLY A 88 -8.96 10.43 11.38
CA GLY A 88 -10.23 10.01 11.99
C GLY A 88 -11.37 9.79 10.98
N ASP A 89 -11.10 9.73 9.68
CA ASP A 89 -12.10 9.47 8.64
C ASP A 89 -12.23 7.95 8.39
N PHE A 90 -12.79 7.25 9.37
CA PHE A 90 -12.94 5.79 9.31
C PHE A 90 -13.85 5.33 8.16
N SER A 91 -14.79 6.19 7.74
CA SER A 91 -15.71 5.94 6.63
C SER A 91 -15.01 5.73 5.30
N LYS A 92 -13.86 6.40 5.08
CA LYS A 92 -13.02 6.21 3.89
C LYS A 92 -11.89 5.22 4.12
N CYS A 93 -11.42 5.10 5.36
CA CYS A 93 -10.33 4.20 5.74
C CYS A 93 -10.65 2.73 5.47
N TYR A 94 -11.71 2.19 6.08
CA TYR A 94 -11.96 0.75 6.08
C TYR A 94 -12.34 0.16 4.71
N PRO A 95 -13.09 0.86 3.84
CA PRO A 95 -13.29 0.41 2.47
C PRO A 95 -11.98 0.24 1.69
N LEU A 96 -11.01 1.14 1.89
CA LEU A 96 -9.70 1.04 1.25
C LEU A 96 -8.88 -0.12 1.81
N TYR A 97 -8.88 -0.33 3.14
CA TYR A 97 -8.25 -1.51 3.72
C TYR A 97 -8.90 -2.81 3.20
N GLN A 98 -10.22 -2.86 3.07
CA GLN A 98 -10.89 -4.03 2.49
C GLN A 98 -10.49 -4.25 1.03
N GLN A 99 -10.39 -3.19 0.23
CA GLN A 99 -9.92 -3.27 -1.15
C GLN A 99 -8.50 -3.83 -1.22
N ALA A 100 -7.56 -3.29 -0.45
CA ALA A 100 -6.17 -3.77 -0.43
C ALA A 100 -6.06 -5.21 0.08
N ALA A 101 -6.85 -5.58 1.10
CA ALA A 101 -6.91 -6.95 1.62
C ALA A 101 -7.44 -7.96 0.60
N ASN A 102 -8.43 -7.57 -0.22
CA ASN A 102 -8.94 -8.39 -1.31
C ASN A 102 -7.87 -8.63 -2.39
N MET A 103 -6.92 -7.71 -2.52
CA MET A 103 -5.74 -7.85 -3.40
C MET A 103 -4.58 -8.59 -2.72
N GLY A 104 -4.78 -9.10 -1.51
CA GLY A 104 -3.79 -9.86 -0.75
C GLY A 104 -2.71 -9.01 -0.10
N GLU A 105 -2.93 -7.71 0.11
CA GLU A 105 -1.94 -6.84 0.74
C GLU A 105 -1.78 -7.18 2.23
N PRO A 106 -0.58 -7.60 2.69
CA PRO A 106 -0.39 -8.11 4.05
C PRO A 106 -0.72 -7.11 5.16
N HIS A 107 -0.43 -5.82 4.96
CA HIS A 107 -0.69 -4.81 5.99
C HIS A 107 -2.19 -4.59 6.19
N ALA A 108 -2.97 -4.48 5.10
CA ALA A 108 -4.43 -4.39 5.16
C ALA A 108 -5.06 -5.62 5.81
N LEU A 109 -4.59 -6.82 5.47
CA LEU A 109 -5.04 -8.06 6.11
C LEU A 109 -4.80 -8.02 7.63
N TYR A 110 -3.62 -7.57 8.07
CA TYR A 110 -3.29 -7.45 9.48
C TYR A 110 -4.17 -6.41 10.22
N VAL A 111 -4.43 -5.27 9.60
CA VAL A 111 -5.30 -4.23 10.16
C VAL A 111 -6.72 -4.79 10.35
N LEU A 112 -7.29 -5.41 9.31
CA LEU A 112 -8.64 -5.99 9.38
C LEU A 112 -8.74 -7.10 10.43
N SER A 113 -7.73 -7.96 10.50
CA SER A 113 -7.65 -8.95 11.58
C SER A 113 -7.73 -8.30 12.96
N THR A 114 -6.95 -7.24 13.18
CA THR A 114 -6.85 -6.56 14.48
C THR A 114 -8.18 -5.94 14.89
N VAL A 115 -8.87 -5.24 13.97
CA VAL A 115 -10.14 -4.60 14.29
C VAL A 115 -11.25 -5.61 14.59
N TYR A 116 -11.30 -6.74 13.87
CA TYR A 116 -12.23 -7.82 14.17
C TYR A 116 -11.87 -8.57 15.46
N LYS A 117 -10.57 -8.75 15.75
CA LYS A 117 -10.11 -9.45 16.96
C LYS A 117 -10.47 -8.68 18.23
N LEU A 118 -10.34 -7.36 18.17
CA LEU A 118 -10.57 -6.47 19.31
C LEU A 118 -12.01 -5.93 19.36
N GLY A 119 -12.70 -5.86 18.22
CA GLY A 119 -14.01 -5.22 18.12
C GLY A 119 -13.93 -3.71 18.34
N ILE A 120 -13.04 -3.03 17.61
CA ILE A 120 -12.78 -1.59 17.73
C ILE A 120 -13.22 -0.83 16.47
N ASP A 121 -13.27 0.50 16.54
CA ASP A 121 -13.55 1.39 15.40
C ASP A 121 -14.87 1.07 14.66
N GLY A 122 -15.88 0.64 15.41
CA GLY A 122 -17.21 0.28 14.88
C GLY A 122 -17.36 -1.18 14.48
N PHE A 123 -16.29 -1.98 14.51
CA PHE A 123 -16.36 -3.41 14.23
C PHE A 123 -16.86 -4.18 15.44
N LYS A 124 -17.80 -5.10 15.21
CA LYS A 124 -18.14 -6.12 16.22
C LYS A 124 -17.01 -7.14 16.30
N LYS A 125 -16.62 -7.49 17.51
CA LYS A 125 -15.63 -8.53 17.75
C LYS A 125 -16.04 -9.83 17.05
N ASN A 126 -15.18 -10.34 16.18
CA ASN A 126 -15.36 -11.58 15.45
C ASN A 126 -14.01 -12.28 15.31
N ILE A 127 -13.79 -13.31 16.13
CA ILE A 127 -12.52 -14.04 16.18
C ILE A 127 -12.32 -14.90 14.92
N GLU A 128 -13.38 -15.46 14.37
CA GLU A 128 -13.30 -16.31 13.16
C GLU A 128 -12.83 -15.49 11.96
N ARG A 129 -13.45 -14.33 11.72
CA ARG A 129 -12.99 -13.38 10.69
C ARG A 129 -11.55 -12.93 10.94
N ALA A 130 -11.20 -12.62 12.19
CA ALA A 130 -9.85 -12.21 12.51
C ALA A 130 -8.81 -13.28 12.15
N ILE A 131 -9.10 -14.56 12.46
CA ILE A 131 -8.23 -15.70 12.11
C ILE A 131 -8.14 -15.87 10.60
N GLU A 132 -9.23 -15.72 9.86
CA GLU A 132 -9.23 -15.77 8.39
C GLU A 132 -8.25 -14.74 7.79
N TYR A 133 -8.33 -13.50 8.25
CA TYR A 133 -7.39 -12.45 7.84
C TYR A 133 -5.94 -12.74 8.26
N GLU A 134 -5.70 -13.28 9.46
CA GLU A 134 -4.35 -13.68 9.90
C GLU A 134 -3.78 -14.79 8.99
N GLU A 135 -4.59 -15.80 8.64
CA GLU A 135 -4.16 -16.90 7.76
C GLU A 135 -3.86 -16.43 6.34
N ARG A 136 -4.68 -15.50 5.81
CA ARG A 136 -4.39 -14.84 4.54
C ARG A 136 -3.09 -14.04 4.63
N ALA A 137 -2.87 -13.29 5.71
CA ALA A 137 -1.66 -12.49 5.91
C ALA A 137 -0.38 -13.35 5.97
N LYS A 138 -0.44 -14.53 6.61
CA LYS A 138 0.70 -15.48 6.66
C LYS A 138 1.10 -16.01 5.27
N LYS A 139 0.13 -16.15 4.37
CA LYS A 139 0.34 -16.62 2.99
C LYS A 139 0.69 -15.47 2.03
N ALA A 140 0.36 -14.24 2.41
CA ALA A 140 0.60 -13.06 1.60
C ALA A 140 2.11 -12.80 1.50
N LYS A 141 2.57 -12.46 0.29
CA LYS A 141 3.96 -12.06 0.08
C LYS A 141 4.13 -10.62 0.58
N LYS A 142 5.10 -10.41 1.46
CA LYS A 142 5.45 -9.07 1.92
C LYS A 142 6.04 -8.27 0.78
N TRP A 143 5.51 -7.07 0.54
CA TRP A 143 6.19 -6.09 -0.29
C TRP A 143 7.44 -5.61 0.44
N ASP A 144 8.61 -5.72 -0.20
CA ASP A 144 9.86 -5.09 0.27
C ASP A 144 10.53 -4.39 -0.91
N PHE A 145 11.18 -3.27 -0.62
CA PHE A 145 11.85 -2.35 -1.54
C PHE A 145 12.84 -3.04 -2.51
N ILE A 146 13.45 -4.15 -2.09
CA ILE A 146 14.41 -4.91 -2.90
C ILE A 146 13.69 -5.82 -3.92
N GLU A 147 12.49 -6.32 -3.58
CA GLU A 147 11.71 -7.26 -4.38
C GLU A 147 10.52 -6.61 -5.10
N GLY A 148 10.15 -5.38 -4.72
CA GLY A 148 8.89 -4.72 -5.07
C GLY A 148 8.65 -4.51 -6.55
N TYR A 149 9.72 -4.40 -7.34
CA TYR A 149 9.63 -4.34 -8.81
C TYR A 149 9.47 -5.71 -9.49
N ASN A 150 9.21 -6.80 -8.78
CA ASN A 150 9.06 -8.12 -9.42
C ASN A 150 7.73 -8.21 -10.16
N ASP A 151 7.78 -8.51 -11.47
CA ASP A 151 6.61 -8.81 -12.31
C ASP A 151 5.82 -10.06 -11.84
N LYS A 152 6.25 -10.71 -10.74
CA LYS A 152 5.57 -11.78 -10.00
C LYS A 152 4.72 -11.30 -8.81
N PHE A 153 4.60 -9.98 -8.61
CA PHE A 153 3.68 -9.37 -7.65
C PHE A 153 2.21 -9.46 -8.10
N ILE A 154 1.93 -10.25 -9.15
CA ILE A 154 0.59 -10.63 -9.58
C ILE A 154 -0.05 -11.42 -8.42
N LEU A 155 -0.90 -10.68 -7.71
CA LEU A 155 -2.16 -11.07 -7.09
C LEU A 155 -2.23 -12.52 -6.61
N TYR A 156 -2.45 -12.65 -5.30
CA TYR A 156 -3.32 -13.72 -4.80
C TYR A 156 -4.52 -13.82 -5.75
N GLU A 157 -4.75 -14.98 -6.39
CA GLU A 157 -6.03 -15.25 -7.04
C GLU A 157 -7.00 -15.54 -5.90
N PRO A 158 -7.87 -14.58 -5.48
CA PRO A 158 -8.97 -14.97 -4.63
C PRO A 158 -9.81 -15.97 -5.42
N ASN A 159 -10.12 -17.12 -4.84
CA ASN A 159 -11.25 -17.89 -5.31
C ASN A 159 -12.45 -16.94 -5.27
N LEU A 160 -12.96 -16.55 -6.45
CA LEU A 160 -14.02 -15.55 -6.66
C LEU A 160 -15.40 -15.99 -6.14
N ASP A 161 -15.47 -17.07 -5.35
CA ASP A 161 -16.71 -17.72 -4.97
C ASP A 161 -17.29 -17.26 -3.62
N GLU A 162 -16.61 -16.39 -2.88
CA GLU A 162 -17.13 -15.87 -1.62
C GLU A 162 -17.61 -14.44 -1.78
N ASN A 163 -18.92 -14.30 -1.99
CA ASN A 163 -19.66 -13.05 -1.84
C ASN A 163 -19.47 -12.53 -0.40
N PHE A 164 -18.52 -11.62 -0.19
CA PHE A 164 -18.36 -10.93 1.09
C PHE A 164 -19.33 -9.75 1.15
N ASP A 165 -20.47 -9.98 1.79
CA ASP A 165 -21.46 -8.95 2.09
C ASP A 165 -20.82 -7.78 2.86
N MET A 166 -21.01 -6.59 2.29
CA MET A 166 -20.64 -5.31 2.88
C MET A 166 -21.62 -4.97 4.01
N GLU A 167 -21.27 -5.33 5.25
CA GLU A 167 -21.83 -4.66 6.42
C GLU A 167 -20.77 -3.77 7.07
N VAL A 168 -20.59 -2.58 6.49
CA VAL A 168 -20.14 -1.42 7.25
C VAL A 168 -21.43 -0.76 7.76
N ASN A 169 -21.94 -1.25 8.90
CA ASN A 169 -23.12 -0.65 9.52
C ASN A 169 -22.75 0.76 10.03
N ALA A 170 -23.44 1.76 9.48
CA ALA A 170 -23.44 3.15 9.93
C ALA A 170 -24.23 3.33 11.23
#